data_AF-A0A936KTB8-F1
#
_entry.id   AF-A0A936KTB8-F1
#
_cell.length_a   1.000
_cell.length_b   1.000
_cell.length_c   1.000
_cell.angle_alpha   90.00
_cell.angle_beta   90.00
_cell.angle_gamma   90.00
#
_symmetry.space_group_name_H-M   'P 1'
#
loop_
_entity.id
_entity.type
_entity.pdbx_description
1 polymer ?
#
loop_
_entity_poly.entity_id
_entity_poly.type
_entity_poly.pdbx_seq_one_letter_code
_entity_poly.pdbx_strand_id
1 'polypeptide(L)'
;MHLTEDQLNEYLDEATIERVQIEEHLSSCDECAARLSTLQNVFTELDSLPELELTRDLAAPFTLRPSLPAQLPKFLTLTVTLQAAVALTAIGIAIPFIANLMPSINLSAFVGVSIQLQTQWTSWLDTLSTFQLPPMPELPIVEMSSLLITLAGVSVIWILGNGLLLRNQLK
;
A
#
# COMPACT_ATOMS: atom_id res chain seq x y z
N MET A 1 15.07 38.08 34.95
CA MET A 1 15.26 37.21 33.77
C MET A 1 13.98 37.31 32.98
N HIS A 2 14.05 37.65 31.69
CA HIS A 2 12.88 37.86 30.83
C HIS A 2 12.65 36.64 29.94
N LEU A 3 11.42 36.47 29.45
CA LEU A 3 11.11 35.49 28.42
C LEU A 3 11.84 35.84 27.12
N THR A 4 12.27 34.80 26.39
CA THR A 4 12.81 34.97 25.04
C THR A 4 11.68 35.23 24.04
N GLU A 5 12.03 35.74 22.85
CA GLU A 5 11.04 35.92 21.77
C GLU A 5 10.44 34.59 21.33
N ASP A 6 11.23 33.53 21.25
CA ASP A 6 10.75 32.19 20.90
C ASP A 6 9.68 31.70 21.88
N GLN A 7 9.89 31.87 23.18
CA GLN A 7 8.90 31.47 24.20
C GLN A 7 7.58 32.27 24.08
N LEU A 8 7.66 33.55 23.72
CA LEU A 8 6.47 34.38 23.49
C LEU A 8 5.73 33.96 22.22
N ASN A 9 6.44 33.64 21.14
CA ASN A 9 5.83 33.17 19.90
C ASN A 9 5.21 31.76 20.07
N GLU A 10 5.91 30.84 20.73
CA GLU A 10 5.37 29.51 21.06
C GLU A 10 4.13 29.61 21.95
N TYR A 11 4.05 30.61 22.84
CA TYR A 11 2.86 30.89 23.62
C TYR A 11 1.70 31.40 22.75
N LEU A 12 1.96 32.29 21.78
CA LEU A 12 0.95 32.81 20.85
C LEU A 12 0.42 31.73 19.90
N ASP A 13 1.28 30.83 19.44
CA ASP A 13 0.94 29.72 18.53
C ASP A 13 0.28 28.52 19.26
N GLU A 14 0.03 28.63 20.56
CA GLU A 14 -0.45 27.55 21.43
C GLU A 14 0.44 26.28 21.42
N ALA A 15 1.71 26.44 21.07
CA ALA A 15 2.67 25.34 20.89
C ALA A 15 3.51 25.03 22.15
N THR A 16 3.46 25.90 23.17
CA THR A 16 4.25 25.72 24.40
C THR A 16 3.60 24.76 25.41
N ILE A 17 4.42 23.96 26.08
CA ILE A 17 4.02 23.10 27.21
C ILE A 17 4.14 23.79 28.58
N GLU A 18 4.81 24.94 28.65
CA GLU A 18 5.10 25.67 29.91
C GLU A 18 4.15 26.84 30.15
N ARG A 19 2.94 26.77 29.60
CA ARG A 19 1.96 27.87 29.56
C ARG A 19 1.72 28.54 30.92
N VAL A 20 1.53 27.75 31.98
CA VAL A 20 1.26 28.27 33.34
C VAL A 20 2.42 29.11 33.87
N GLN A 21 3.67 28.71 33.61
CA GLN A 21 4.85 29.45 34.08
C GLN A 21 5.04 30.75 33.29
N ILE A 22 4.74 30.72 32.00
CA ILE A 22 4.76 31.91 31.13
C ILE A 22 3.68 32.90 31.59
N GLU A 23 2.46 32.45 31.87
CA GLU A 23 1.37 33.30 32.37
C GLU A 23 1.70 33.92 33.74
N GLU A 24 2.30 33.15 34.65
CA GLU A 24 2.78 33.67 35.94
C GLU A 24 3.85 34.75 35.74
N HIS A 25 4.80 34.53 34.82
CA HIS A 25 5.81 35.52 34.48
C HIS A 25 5.21 36.78 33.86
N LEU A 26 4.26 36.64 32.93
CA LEU A 26 3.57 37.76 32.29
C LEU A 26 2.75 38.59 33.28
N SER A 27 2.20 37.96 34.31
CA SER A 27 1.48 38.67 35.38
C SER A 27 2.37 39.49 36.31
N SER A 28 3.67 39.16 36.37
CA SER A 28 4.64 39.77 37.27
C SER A 28 5.68 40.66 36.57
N CYS A 29 5.75 40.62 35.23
CA CYS A 29 6.71 41.38 34.43
C CYS A 29 6.03 42.25 33.37
N ASP A 30 5.88 43.54 33.66
CA ASP A 30 5.25 44.53 32.77
C ASP A 30 5.96 44.63 31.40
N GLU A 31 7.29 44.47 31.37
CA GLU A 31 8.05 44.53 30.13
C GLU A 31 7.70 43.37 29.18
N CYS A 32 7.62 42.15 29.70
CA CYS A 32 7.24 40.99 28.91
C CYS A 32 5.76 41.08 28.46
N ALA A 33 4.88 41.60 29.32
CA ALA A 33 3.48 41.85 28.96
C ALA A 33 3.35 42.90 27.84
N ALA A 34 4.16 43.97 27.86
CA ALA A 34 4.18 44.98 26.81
C ALA A 34 4.73 44.44 25.47
N ARG A 35 5.72 43.55 25.52
CA ARG A 35 6.22 42.87 24.31
C ARG A 35 5.15 41.94 23.73
N LEU A 36 4.47 41.17 24.57
CA LEU A 36 3.38 40.29 24.14
C LEU A 36 2.24 41.09 23.48
N SER A 37 1.81 42.20 24.08
CA SER A 37 0.75 43.03 23.50
C SER A 37 1.15 43.64 22.15
N THR A 38 2.43 43.99 21.99
CA THR A 38 2.98 44.45 20.71
C THR A 38 2.89 43.37 19.64
N LEU A 39 3.26 42.12 19.96
CA LEU A 39 3.13 40.99 19.04
C LEU A 39 1.66 40.69 18.70
N GLN A 40 0.77 40.67 19.69
CA GLN A 40 -0.67 40.46 19.48
C GLN A 40 -1.29 41.50 18.54
N ASN A 41 -0.85 42.76 18.63
CA ASN A 41 -1.30 43.81 17.71
C ASN A 41 -0.89 43.52 16.26
N VAL A 42 0.34 43.01 16.04
CA VAL A 42 0.81 42.62 14.71
C VAL A 42 -0.05 41.49 14.14
N PHE A 43 -0.33 40.44 14.92
CA PHE A 43 -1.21 39.35 14.48
C PHE A 43 -2.63 39.83 14.20
N THR A 44 -3.17 40.73 15.02
CA THR A 44 -4.50 41.34 14.78
C THR A 44 -4.52 42.15 13.48
N GLU A 45 -3.44 42.86 13.16
CA GLU A 45 -3.30 43.57 11.89
C GLU A 45 -3.22 42.61 10.71
N LEU A 46 -2.48 41.50 10.84
CA LEU A 46 -2.39 40.45 9.82
C LEU A 46 -3.75 39.77 9.58
N ASP A 47 -4.50 39.47 10.64
CA ASP A 47 -5.84 38.89 10.55
C ASP A 47 -6.87 39.85 9.92
N SER A 48 -6.61 41.15 9.99
CA SER A 48 -7.45 42.18 9.35
C SER A 48 -7.19 42.36 7.87
N LEU A 49 -6.14 41.72 7.32
CA LEU A 49 -5.82 41.80 5.90
C LEU A 49 -6.95 41.18 5.06
N PRO A 50 -7.22 41.73 3.87
CA PRO A 50 -8.28 41.21 3.02
C PRO A 50 -7.97 39.77 2.62
N GLU A 51 -8.96 38.90 2.79
CA GLU A 51 -8.84 37.51 2.39
C GLU A 51 -8.67 37.42 0.87
N LEU A 52 -7.60 36.74 0.44
CA LEU A 52 -7.29 36.61 -0.97
C LEU A 52 -8.16 35.51 -1.57
N GLU A 53 -9.05 35.85 -2.48
CA GLU A 53 -9.76 34.83 -3.25
C GLU A 53 -8.74 34.02 -4.07
N LEU A 54 -8.73 32.71 -3.87
CA LEU A 54 -7.92 31.80 -4.68
C LEU A 54 -8.36 31.91 -6.14
N THR A 55 -7.43 32.23 -7.06
CA THR A 55 -7.69 32.31 -8.51
C THR A 55 -8.32 31.03 -9.09
N ARG A 56 -8.15 29.91 -8.38
CA ARG A 56 -8.70 28.61 -8.76
C ARG A 56 -9.28 27.94 -7.54
N ASP A 57 -10.45 27.33 -7.74
CA ASP A 57 -11.07 26.45 -6.77
C ASP A 57 -10.19 25.20 -6.53
N LEU A 58 -9.58 25.15 -5.33
CA LEU A 58 -8.79 24.02 -4.85
C LEU A 58 -9.67 22.90 -4.28
N ALA A 59 -10.94 23.17 -3.97
CA ALA A 59 -11.89 22.21 -3.43
C ALA A 59 -12.63 21.43 -4.53
N ALA A 60 -12.74 21.98 -5.75
CA ALA A 60 -13.33 21.31 -6.91
C ALA A 60 -12.85 19.87 -7.19
N PRO A 61 -11.56 19.52 -7.00
CA PRO A 61 -11.10 18.12 -7.16
C PRO A 61 -11.59 17.19 -6.04
N PHE A 62 -11.93 17.74 -4.87
CA PHE A 62 -12.26 17.00 -3.65
C PHE A 62 -13.76 16.98 -3.34
N THR A 63 -14.59 17.74 -4.07
CA THR A 63 -16.04 17.54 -4.03
C THR A 63 -16.33 16.15 -4.57
N LEU A 64 -16.50 15.23 -3.62
CA LEU A 64 -16.79 13.82 -3.80
C LEU A 64 -17.71 13.63 -4.99
N ARG A 65 -17.19 12.97 -6.05
CA ARG A 65 -18.07 12.26 -6.97
C ARG A 65 -18.93 11.36 -6.08
N PRO A 66 -20.28 11.47 -6.13
CA PRO A 66 -21.12 10.45 -5.54
C PRO A 66 -20.62 9.13 -6.13
N SER A 67 -20.15 8.23 -5.26
CA SER A 67 -19.76 6.89 -5.67
C SER A 67 -21.01 6.23 -6.23
N LEU A 68 -21.20 6.37 -7.54
CA LEU A 68 -22.15 5.55 -8.28
C LEU A 68 -21.82 4.11 -7.90
N PRO A 69 -22.78 3.33 -7.38
CA PRO A 69 -22.52 1.94 -7.08
C PRO A 69 -22.03 1.32 -8.38
N ALA A 70 -20.77 0.87 -8.38
CA ALA A 70 -20.15 0.27 -9.54
C ALA A 70 -20.99 -0.95 -9.91
N GLN A 71 -21.92 -0.77 -10.85
CA GLN A 71 -22.68 -1.86 -11.42
C GLN A 71 -21.68 -2.65 -12.25
N LEU A 72 -21.14 -3.70 -11.62
CA LEU A 72 -20.30 -4.67 -12.28
C LEU A 72 -21.04 -5.17 -13.53
N PRO A 73 -20.41 -5.07 -14.72
CA PRO A 73 -21.07 -5.44 -15.96
C PRO A 73 -21.49 -6.91 -15.87
N LYS A 74 -22.77 -7.20 -16.17
CA LYS A 74 -23.37 -8.54 -16.03
C LYS A 74 -22.56 -9.65 -16.72
N PHE A 75 -21.85 -9.31 -17.79
CA PHE A 75 -20.96 -10.22 -18.51
C PHE A 75 -19.77 -10.68 -17.67
N LEU A 76 -19.23 -9.82 -16.80
CA LEU A 76 -18.12 -10.15 -15.90
C LEU A 76 -18.56 -11.11 -14.80
N THR A 77 -19.76 -10.89 -14.25
CA THR A 77 -20.35 -11.83 -13.28
C THR A 77 -20.59 -13.19 -13.92
N LEU A 78 -20.98 -13.21 -15.20
CA LEU A 78 -21.23 -14.44 -15.95
C LEU A 78 -19.93 -15.20 -16.27
N THR A 79 -18.85 -14.51 -16.66
CA THR A 79 -17.55 -15.17 -16.91
C THR A 79 -16.93 -15.70 -15.61
N VAL A 80 -17.01 -14.95 -14.51
CA VAL A 80 -16.49 -15.40 -13.20
C VAL A 80 -17.27 -16.60 -12.69
N THR A 81 -18.60 -16.60 -12.79
CA THR A 81 -19.43 -17.74 -12.37
C THR A 81 -19.18 -18.98 -13.24
N LEU A 82 -19.02 -18.80 -14.56
CA LEU A 82 -18.67 -19.89 -15.46
C LEU A 82 -17.28 -20.46 -15.16
N GLN A 83 -16.29 -19.60 -14.91
CA GLN A 83 -14.94 -20.04 -14.56
C GLN A 83 -14.91 -20.78 -13.22
N ALA A 84 -15.65 -20.31 -12.21
CA ALA A 84 -15.79 -20.99 -10.93
C ALA A 84 -16.45 -22.36 -11.09
N ALA A 85 -17.52 -22.45 -11.90
CA ALA A 85 -18.19 -23.72 -12.18
C ALA A 85 -17.27 -24.72 -12.89
N VAL A 86 -16.49 -24.26 -13.89
CA VAL A 86 -15.51 -25.09 -14.58
C VAL A 86 -14.40 -25.56 -13.65
N ALA A 87 -13.88 -24.67 -12.79
CA ALA A 87 -12.83 -25.01 -11.83
C ALA A 87 -13.31 -26.07 -10.82
N LEU A 88 -14.51 -25.90 -10.25
CA LEU A 88 -15.10 -26.88 -9.33
C LEU A 88 -15.33 -28.24 -10.00
N THR A 89 -15.79 -28.22 -11.26
CA THR A 89 -15.98 -29.45 -12.04
C THR A 89 -14.65 -30.15 -12.31
N ALA A 90 -13.61 -29.39 -12.69
CA ALA A 90 -12.27 -29.91 -12.92
C ALA A 90 -11.66 -30.50 -11.63
N ILE A 91 -11.85 -29.84 -10.48
CA ILE A 91 -11.43 -30.37 -9.18
C ILE A 91 -12.15 -31.68 -8.87
N GLY A 92 -13.48 -31.74 -9.06
CA GLY A 92 -14.27 -32.95 -8.85
C GLY A 92 -13.79 -34.15 -9.69
N ILE A 93 -13.38 -33.90 -10.94
CA ILE A 93 -12.84 -34.92 -11.86
C ILE A 93 -11.40 -35.30 -11.48
N ALA A 94 -10.59 -34.34 -11.04
CA ALA A 94 -9.20 -34.57 -10.68
C ALA A 94 -9.04 -35.37 -9.38
N ILE A 95 -9.95 -35.23 -8.42
CA ILE A 95 -9.90 -35.93 -7.12
C ILE A 95 -9.74 -37.46 -7.27
N PRO A 96 -10.58 -38.19 -8.02
CA PRO A 96 -10.42 -39.65 -8.14
C PRO A 96 -9.14 -40.04 -8.88
N PHE A 97 -8.65 -39.22 -9.80
CA PHE A 97 -7.38 -39.47 -10.48
C PHE A 97 -6.20 -39.31 -9.51
N ILE A 98 -6.17 -38.22 -8.75
CA ILE A 98 -5.15 -37.98 -7.71
C ILE A 98 -5.22 -39.06 -6.62
N ALA A 99 -6.41 -39.48 -6.21
CA ALA A 99 -6.60 -40.54 -5.21
C ALA A 99 -6.08 -41.91 -5.68
N ASN A 100 -6.16 -42.20 -6.98
CA ASN A 100 -5.62 -43.43 -7.57
C ASN A 100 -4.10 -43.36 -7.82
N LEU A 101 -3.54 -42.16 -8.04
CA LEU A 101 -2.11 -41.93 -8.22
C LEU A 101 -1.34 -41.74 -6.91
N MET A 102 -2.02 -41.45 -5.80
CA MET A 102 -1.42 -41.43 -4.47
C MET A 102 -1.42 -42.84 -3.87
N PRO A 103 -0.28 -43.54 -3.79
CA PRO A 103 -0.15 -44.59 -2.78
C PRO A 103 -0.44 -43.94 -1.43
N SER A 104 -1.30 -44.59 -0.62
CA SER A 104 -1.75 -44.13 0.71
C SER A 104 -0.77 -43.14 1.34
N ILE A 105 -1.12 -41.85 1.37
CA ILE A 105 -0.23 -40.81 1.88
C ILE A 105 0.05 -41.14 3.33
N ASN A 106 1.19 -41.75 3.59
CA ASN A 106 1.64 -42.03 4.93
C ASN A 106 2.07 -40.68 5.51
N LEU A 107 1.51 -40.27 6.65
CA LEU A 107 1.87 -39.02 7.31
C LEU A 107 3.39 -38.90 7.49
N SER A 108 4.08 -40.02 7.68
CA SER A 108 5.55 -40.08 7.73
C SER A 108 6.22 -39.70 6.40
N ALA A 109 5.67 -40.12 5.25
CA ALA A 109 6.16 -39.75 3.93
C ALA A 109 5.91 -38.27 3.64
N PHE A 110 4.75 -37.75 4.04
CA PHE A 110 4.44 -36.32 3.90
C PHE A 110 5.36 -35.43 4.75
N VAL A 111 5.61 -35.81 6.01
CA VAL A 111 6.56 -35.12 6.89
C VAL A 111 7.98 -35.19 6.31
N GLY A 112 8.38 -36.35 5.78
CA GLY A 112 9.67 -36.52 5.11
C GLY A 112 9.85 -35.57 3.92
N VAL A 113 8.86 -35.53 3.01
CA VAL A 113 8.87 -34.62 1.85
C VAL A 113 8.87 -33.16 2.28
N SER A 114 8.12 -32.81 3.33
CA SER A 114 8.04 -31.44 3.86
C SER A 114 9.37 -30.96 4.44
N ILE A 115 10.05 -31.82 5.21
CA ILE A 115 11.39 -31.53 5.75
C ILE A 115 12.41 -31.40 4.61
N GLN A 116 12.31 -32.25 3.58
CA GLN A 116 13.20 -32.22 2.44
C GLN A 116 13.01 -30.93 1.60
N LEU A 117 11.76 -30.51 1.40
CA LEU A 117 11.44 -29.23 0.75
C LEU A 117 11.95 -28.04 1.58
N GLN A 118 11.75 -28.08 2.89
CA GLN A 118 12.20 -27.01 3.79
C GLN A 118 13.72 -26.87 3.79
N THR A 119 14.45 -27.97 3.84
CA THR A 119 15.92 -27.96 3.79
C THR A 119 16.45 -27.45 2.45
N GLN A 120 15.89 -27.91 1.33
CA GLN A 120 16.24 -27.39 -0.01
C GLN A 120 15.91 -25.90 -0.17
N TRP A 121 14.78 -25.46 0.38
CA TRP A 121 14.39 -24.05 0.37
C TRP A 121 15.38 -23.19 1.15
N THR A 122 15.78 -23.62 2.35
CA THR A 122 16.76 -22.90 3.15
C THR A 122 18.15 -22.85 2.50
N SER A 123 18.60 -23.96 1.88
CA SER A 123 19.89 -23.96 1.17
C SER A 123 19.86 -23.08 -0.07
N TRP A 124 18.72 -23.01 -0.75
CA TRP A 124 18.55 -22.14 -1.91
C TRP A 124 18.58 -20.66 -1.50
N LEU A 125 17.92 -20.29 -0.40
CA LEU A 125 17.98 -18.94 0.14
C LEU A 125 19.41 -18.55 0.57
N ASP A 126 20.16 -19.48 1.16
CA ASP A 126 21.55 -19.27 1.54
C ASP A 126 22.48 -19.12 0.32
N THR A 127 22.19 -19.87 -0.75
CA THR A 127 22.91 -19.73 -2.03
C THR A 127 22.62 -18.38 -2.68
N LEU A 128 21.38 -17.88 -2.58
CA LEU A 128 21.02 -16.55 -3.08
C LEU A 128 21.62 -15.41 -2.26
N SER A 129 21.67 -15.54 -0.93
CA SER A 129 22.24 -14.52 -0.06
C SER A 129 23.74 -14.33 -0.29
N THR A 130 24.42 -15.40 -0.71
CA THR A 130 25.84 -15.42 -1.04
C THR A 130 26.12 -15.28 -2.55
N PHE A 131 25.07 -15.14 -3.37
CA PHE A 131 25.20 -15.05 -4.82
C PHE A 131 25.86 -13.74 -5.24
N GLN A 132 27.12 -13.82 -5.64
CA GLN A 132 27.79 -12.75 -6.37
C GLN A 132 27.56 -12.96 -7.86
N LEU A 133 27.10 -11.92 -8.57
CA LEU A 133 26.86 -11.98 -10.01
C LEU A 133 28.13 -12.44 -10.75
N PRO A 134 28.13 -13.62 -11.39
CA PRO A 134 29.23 -13.99 -12.27
C PRO A 134 29.25 -13.05 -13.48
N PRO A 135 30.43 -12.75 -14.07
CA PRO A 135 30.49 -12.04 -15.34
C PRO A 135 29.71 -12.85 -16.40
N MET A 136 28.86 -12.16 -17.17
CA MET A 136 27.86 -12.81 -18.05
C MET A 136 28.48 -13.89 -18.95
N PRO A 137 28.07 -15.17 -18.79
CA PRO A 137 28.30 -16.18 -19.80
C PRO A 137 27.22 -16.09 -20.89
N GLU A 138 27.60 -16.35 -22.13
CA GLU A 138 26.68 -16.46 -23.26
C GLU A 138 25.64 -17.56 -22.99
N LEU A 139 24.35 -17.21 -23.08
CA LEU A 139 23.26 -18.11 -22.74
C LEU A 139 23.05 -19.17 -23.84
N PRO A 140 23.07 -20.47 -23.52
CA PRO A 140 22.60 -21.50 -24.44
C PRO A 140 21.07 -21.43 -24.58
N ILE A 141 20.60 -21.64 -25.80
CA ILE A 141 19.18 -21.65 -26.16
C ILE A 141 18.56 -22.92 -25.55
N VAL A 142 17.70 -22.74 -24.53
CA VAL A 142 16.99 -23.84 -23.86
C VAL A 142 15.75 -24.21 -24.67
N GLU A 143 15.63 -25.47 -25.08
CA GLU A 143 14.40 -26.01 -25.69
C GLU A 143 13.26 -26.00 -24.67
N MET A 144 12.31 -25.08 -24.84
CA MET A 144 11.16 -24.95 -23.95
C MET A 144 10.18 -26.11 -24.19
N SER A 145 9.99 -26.95 -23.16
CA SER A 145 9.01 -28.02 -23.20
C SER A 145 7.59 -27.48 -23.44
N SER A 146 6.77 -28.25 -24.17
CA SER A 146 5.40 -27.88 -24.55
C SER A 146 4.52 -27.47 -23.36
N LEU A 147 4.78 -28.05 -22.18
CA LEU A 147 4.12 -27.69 -20.92
C LEU A 147 4.38 -26.22 -20.51
N LEU A 148 5.62 -25.74 -20.62
CA LEU A 148 5.96 -24.35 -20.28
C LEU A 148 5.32 -23.36 -21.26
N ILE A 149 5.21 -23.71 -22.54
CA ILE A 149 4.53 -22.90 -23.54
C ILE A 149 3.02 -22.83 -23.24
N THR A 150 2.40 -23.95 -22.87
CA THR A 150 0.97 -23.95 -22.51
C THR A 150 0.72 -23.16 -21.23
N LEU A 151 1.57 -23.28 -20.21
CA LEU A 151 1.43 -22.56 -18.96
C LEU A 151 1.64 -21.05 -19.15
N ALA A 152 2.66 -20.67 -19.94
CA ALA A 152 2.92 -19.28 -20.31
C ALA A 152 1.74 -18.70 -21.12
N GLY A 153 1.20 -19.45 -22.07
CA GLY A 153 0.03 -19.05 -22.86
C GLY A 153 -1.20 -18.79 -21.99
N VAL A 154 -1.51 -19.72 -21.07
CA VAL A 154 -2.63 -19.56 -20.13
C VAL A 154 -2.43 -18.36 -19.21
N SER A 155 -1.22 -18.15 -18.69
CA SER A 155 -0.91 -16.97 -17.86
C SER A 155 -1.04 -15.66 -18.62
N VAL A 156 -0.56 -15.59 -19.87
CA VAL A 156 -0.67 -14.38 -20.70
C VAL A 156 -2.13 -14.05 -21.01
N ILE A 157 -2.93 -15.06 -21.36
CA ILE A 157 -4.37 -14.88 -21.63
C ILE A 157 -5.10 -14.43 -20.35
N TRP A 158 -4.75 -14.99 -19.19
CA TRP A 158 -5.32 -14.60 -17.90
C TRP A 158 -4.96 -13.17 -17.50
N ILE A 159 -3.69 -12.76 -17.67
CA ILE A 159 -3.23 -11.40 -17.38
C ILE A 159 -3.86 -10.39 -18.34
N LEU A 160 -3.92 -10.69 -19.64
CA LEU A 160 -4.54 -9.80 -20.62
C LEU A 160 -6.04 -9.67 -20.38
N GLY A 161 -6.75 -10.77 -20.11
CA GLY A 161 -8.17 -10.76 -19.80
C GLY A 161 -8.49 -9.94 -18.56
N ASN A 162 -7.80 -10.19 -17.46
CA ASN A 162 -8.02 -9.46 -16.20
C ASN A 162 -7.51 -8.02 -16.25
N GLY A 163 -6.37 -7.77 -16.91
CA GLY A 163 -5.80 -6.44 -17.06
C GLY A 163 -6.68 -5.51 -17.91
N LEU A 164 -7.29 -6.04 -18.98
CA LEU A 164 -8.22 -5.26 -19.81
C LEU A 164 -9.52 -4.93 -19.07
N LEU A 165 -9.97 -5.84 -18.21
CA LEU A 165 -11.14 -5.64 -17.35
C LEU A 165 -10.92 -4.57 -16.28
N LEU A 166 -9.74 -4.55 -15.66
CA LEU A 166 -9.39 -3.55 -14.64
C LEU A 166 -9.19 -2.15 -15.26
N ARG A 167 -8.63 -2.06 -16.47
CA ARG A 167 -8.43 -0.78 -17.18
C ARG A 167 -9.74 -0.07 -17.50
N ASN A 168 -10.82 -0.81 -17.75
CA ASN A 168 -12.12 -0.22 -18.12
C ASN A 168 -12.94 0.25 -16.90
N GLN A 169 -12.51 -0.08 -15.67
CA GLN A 169 -13.11 0.36 -14.41
C GLN A 169 -12.42 1.62 -13.84
N LEU A 170 -11.30 2.06 -14.42
CA LEU A 170 -10.49 3.20 -13.96
C LEU A 170 -10.73 4.49 -14.78
N LYS A 171 -11.82 4.57 -15.54
CA LYS A 171 -12.24 5.77 -16.29
C LYS A 171 -13.48 6.38 -15.64
#